data_AF-A0A0G1R0L1-F1
#
_entry.id   AF-A0A0G1R0L1-F1
#
_cell.length_a   1.000
_cell.length_b   1.000
_cell.length_c   1.000
_cell.angle_alpha   90.00
_cell.angle_beta   90.00
_cell.angle_gamma   90.00
#
_symmetry.space_group_name_H-M   'P 1'
#
loop_
_entity.id
_entity.type
_entity.pdbx_description
1 polymer ?
#
loop_
_entity_poly.entity_id
_entity_poly.type
_entity_poly.pdbx_seq_one_letter_code
_entity_poly.pdbx_strand_id
1 'polypeptide(L)'
;MGNDREERQSLVERPGPFSIVTSSGMMVGGPSVFYAERFLEDSRNAIILPGYQAPGTMGRMLAELERGRSITFEHEPMAYTKYGKRLLREGWSETHQILCDVLPFRLSGHSGRKMVAEWVCQINPKKVVEVHGDPEAHEGMKWQIQQLNPAIEVFSLGNDEEFDFGAP
;
A
#
# COMPACT_ATOMS: atom_id res chain seq x y z
N MET A 1 5.41 -27.49 -2.73
CA MET A 1 5.24 -26.18 -3.40
C MET A 1 4.34 -26.23 -4.66
N GLY A 2 3.58 -27.31 -4.90
CA GLY A 2 2.64 -27.38 -6.04
C GLY A 2 1.19 -27.01 -5.72
N ASN A 3 0.80 -27.00 -4.43
CA ASN A 3 -0.60 -26.89 -4.01
C ASN A 3 -1.14 -25.45 -4.11
N ASP A 4 -0.34 -24.46 -3.71
CA ASP A 4 -0.78 -23.07 -3.57
C ASP A 4 -1.17 -22.39 -4.90
N ARG A 5 -0.71 -22.87 -6.05
CA ARG A 5 -1.09 -22.26 -7.35
C ARG A 5 -2.40 -22.83 -7.87
N GLU A 6 -2.57 -24.14 -7.76
CA GLU A 6 -3.81 -24.82 -8.14
C GLU A 6 -4.96 -24.39 -7.22
N GLU A 7 -4.71 -24.27 -5.92
CA GLU A 7 -5.68 -23.77 -4.96
C GLU A 7 -6.13 -22.34 -5.31
N ARG A 8 -5.18 -21.42 -5.56
CA ARG A 8 -5.52 -20.06 -6.01
C ARG A 8 -6.31 -20.02 -7.31
N GLN A 9 -5.98 -20.89 -8.27
CA GLN A 9 -6.73 -20.99 -9.52
C GLN A 9 -8.17 -21.46 -9.28
N SER A 10 -8.36 -22.47 -8.43
CA SER A 10 -9.69 -22.96 -8.06
C SER A 10 -10.55 -21.90 -7.36
N LEU A 11 -9.93 -20.99 -6.60
CA LEU A 11 -10.63 -19.87 -5.97
C LEU A 11 -11.12 -18.85 -7.00
N VAL A 12 -10.38 -18.63 -8.10
CA VAL A 12 -10.79 -17.74 -9.19
C VAL A 12 -11.99 -18.29 -9.95
N GLU A 13 -12.04 -19.62 -10.11
CA GLU A 13 -13.12 -20.32 -10.82
C GLU A 13 -14.33 -20.63 -9.93
N ARG A 14 -14.24 -20.32 -8.63
CA ARG A 14 -15.29 -20.63 -7.67
C ARG A 14 -16.59 -19.86 -8.00
N PRO A 15 -17.74 -20.53 -8.12
CA PRO A 15 -19.00 -19.86 -8.37
C PRO A 15 -19.55 -19.14 -7.12
N GLY A 16 -20.28 -18.06 -7.35
CA GLY A 16 -20.97 -17.29 -6.31
C GLY A 16 -20.11 -16.24 -5.62
N PRO A 17 -20.69 -15.45 -4.69
CA PRO A 17 -19.97 -14.40 -3.99
C PRO A 17 -19.07 -14.98 -2.89
N PHE A 18 -17.85 -14.45 -2.79
CA PHE A 18 -16.90 -14.76 -1.71
C PHE A 18 -15.94 -13.58 -1.51
N SER A 19 -15.10 -13.66 -0.48
CA SER A 19 -14.06 -12.66 -0.22
C SER A 19 -12.71 -13.35 -0.07
N ILE A 20 -11.68 -12.76 -0.66
CA ILE A 20 -10.29 -13.18 -0.50
C ILE A 20 -9.54 -12.11 0.29
N VAL A 21 -8.90 -12.51 1.38
CA VAL A 21 -7.93 -11.68 2.10
C VAL A 21 -6.55 -12.25 1.81
N THR A 22 -5.65 -11.43 1.28
CA THR A 22 -4.35 -11.89 0.80
C THR A 22 -3.27 -10.82 0.96
N SER A 23 -2.02 -11.27 1.02
CA SER A 23 -0.84 -10.41 0.87
C SER A 23 -0.52 -10.16 -0.61
N SER A 24 0.18 -9.09 -0.98
CA SER A 24 0.66 -8.00 -0.10
C SER A 24 -0.31 -6.82 -0.10
N GLY A 25 -0.42 -6.10 1.03
CA GLY A 25 -1.41 -5.01 1.20
C GLY A 25 -1.22 -3.78 0.31
N MET A 26 -0.07 -3.67 -0.37
CA MET A 26 0.21 -2.62 -1.38
C MET A 26 0.34 -3.17 -2.80
N MET A 27 0.08 -4.47 -3.00
CA MET A 27 0.20 -5.16 -4.28
C MET A 27 1.55 -5.02 -4.99
N VAL A 28 2.65 -4.97 -4.23
CA VAL A 28 4.02 -4.96 -4.80
C VAL A 28 4.38 -6.30 -5.47
N GLY A 29 3.66 -7.36 -5.09
CA GLY A 29 3.83 -8.70 -5.62
C GLY A 29 3.02 -9.71 -4.82
N GLY A 30 3.23 -10.98 -5.12
CA GLY A 30 2.59 -12.09 -4.42
C GLY A 30 1.15 -12.35 -4.88
N PRO A 31 0.33 -13.01 -4.06
CA PRO A 31 -0.98 -13.48 -4.51
C PRO A 31 -2.00 -12.36 -4.76
N SER A 32 -1.88 -11.18 -4.11
CA SER A 32 -2.76 -10.04 -4.36
C SER A 32 -2.73 -9.59 -5.82
N VAL A 33 -1.54 -9.56 -6.43
CA VAL A 33 -1.36 -9.21 -7.85
C VAL A 33 -2.03 -10.25 -8.74
N PHE A 34 -1.80 -11.54 -8.45
CA PHE A 34 -2.44 -12.65 -9.17
C PHE A 34 -3.97 -12.55 -9.18
N TYR A 35 -4.59 -12.19 -8.05
CA TYR A 35 -6.04 -12.03 -7.98
C TYR A 35 -6.52 -10.75 -8.66
N ALA A 36 -5.79 -9.64 -8.53
CA ALA A 36 -6.16 -8.38 -9.18
C ALA A 36 -6.28 -8.56 -10.70
N GLU A 37 -5.26 -9.13 -11.36
CA GLU A 37 -5.27 -9.44 -12.81
C GLU A 37 -6.53 -10.18 -13.26
N ARG A 38 -7.05 -11.08 -12.41
CA ARG A 38 -8.17 -11.98 -12.76
C ARG A 38 -9.54 -11.40 -12.42
N PHE A 39 -9.60 -10.40 -11.55
CA PHE A 39 -10.86 -9.85 -11.07
C PHE A 39 -11.13 -8.41 -11.53
N LEU A 40 -10.11 -7.69 -12.02
CA LEU A 40 -10.22 -6.29 -12.46
C LEU A 40 -11.26 -6.07 -13.58
N GLU A 41 -11.37 -7.01 -14.52
CA GLU A 41 -12.22 -6.87 -15.71
C GLU A 41 -13.67 -7.31 -15.51
N ASP A 42 -14.05 -7.74 -14.30
CA ASP A 42 -15.44 -8.03 -13.98
C ASP A 42 -16.03 -6.96 -13.04
N SER A 43 -16.98 -6.21 -13.58
CA SER A 43 -17.67 -5.12 -12.89
C SER A 43 -18.47 -5.51 -11.64
N ARG A 44 -18.67 -6.81 -11.40
CA ARG A 44 -19.33 -7.32 -10.19
C ARG A 44 -18.37 -7.43 -9.01
N ASN A 45 -17.07 -7.32 -9.25
CA ASN A 45 -16.04 -7.44 -8.22
C ASN A 45 -15.74 -6.08 -7.58
N ALA A 46 -15.04 -6.15 -6.46
CA ALA A 46 -14.41 -5.00 -5.84
C ALA A 46 -13.05 -5.37 -5.27
N ILE A 47 -12.08 -4.47 -5.38
CA ILE A 47 -10.78 -4.53 -4.73
C ILE A 47 -10.78 -3.53 -3.59
N ILE A 48 -10.54 -4.01 -2.37
CA ILE A 48 -10.51 -3.17 -1.17
C ILE A 48 -9.06 -3.02 -0.71
N LEU A 49 -8.57 -1.79 -0.68
CA LEU A 49 -7.21 -1.45 -0.25
C LEU A 49 -7.23 -1.08 1.24
N PRO A 50 -6.68 -1.90 2.14
CA PRO A 50 -6.95 -1.79 3.58
C PRO A 50 -6.18 -0.69 4.31
N GLY A 51 -5.27 0.03 3.64
CA GLY A 51 -4.47 1.06 4.28
C GLY A 51 -3.64 1.87 3.29
N TYR A 52 -2.63 2.54 3.83
CA TYR A 52 -1.72 3.39 3.05
C TYR A 52 -1.11 2.62 1.87
N GLN A 53 -1.05 3.30 0.73
CA GLN A 53 -0.48 2.80 -0.51
C GLN A 53 0.70 3.68 -0.87
N ALA A 54 1.92 3.15 -0.79
CA ALA A 54 3.11 3.95 -1.06
C ALA A 54 3.18 4.36 -2.55
N PRO A 55 3.71 5.57 -2.87
CA PRO A 55 3.99 5.97 -4.25
C PRO A 55 4.77 4.91 -5.02
N GLY A 56 4.40 4.69 -6.29
CA GLY A 56 5.03 3.69 -7.15
C GLY A 56 4.59 2.24 -6.92
N THR A 57 3.70 1.97 -5.96
CA THR A 57 3.12 0.63 -5.79
C THR A 57 1.91 0.44 -6.70
N MET A 58 1.66 -0.81 -7.12
CA MET A 58 0.46 -1.16 -7.90
C MET A 58 -0.83 -0.78 -7.17
N GLY A 59 -0.86 -0.97 -5.84
CA GLY A 59 -2.03 -0.58 -5.04
C GLY A 59 -2.27 0.93 -5.06
N ARG A 60 -1.21 1.77 -5.13
CA ARG A 60 -1.35 3.21 -5.32
C ARG A 60 -1.88 3.56 -6.70
N MET A 61 -1.32 2.95 -7.74
CA MET A 61 -1.77 3.17 -9.12
C MET A 61 -3.25 2.81 -9.29
N LEU A 62 -3.67 1.64 -8.77
CA LEU A 62 -5.07 1.22 -8.81
C LEU A 62 -6.00 2.16 -8.04
N ALA A 63 -5.55 2.71 -6.90
CA ALA A 63 -6.34 3.65 -6.11
C ALA A 63 -6.58 5.00 -6.82
N GLU A 64 -5.69 5.38 -7.74
CA GLU A 64 -5.71 6.67 -8.45
C GLU A 64 -6.39 6.57 -9.82
N LEU A 65 -6.54 5.36 -10.38
CA LEU A 65 -7.17 5.15 -11.68
C LEU A 65 -8.69 5.03 -11.57
N GLU A 66 -9.37 5.64 -12.53
CA GLU A 66 -10.82 5.55 -12.67
C GLU A 66 -11.26 4.26 -13.39
N ARG A 67 -12.49 3.83 -13.12
CA ARG A 67 -13.13 2.75 -13.86
C ARG A 67 -13.16 3.04 -15.37
N GLY A 68 -12.84 2.02 -16.18
CA GLY A 68 -12.71 2.11 -17.63
C GLY A 68 -11.30 2.48 -18.12
N ARG A 69 -10.37 2.80 -17.21
CA ARG A 69 -8.95 2.93 -17.56
C ARG A 69 -8.29 1.55 -17.66
N SER A 70 -7.10 1.52 -18.25
CA SER A 70 -6.27 0.32 -18.34
C SER A 70 -5.07 0.42 -17.42
N ILE A 71 -4.62 -0.73 -16.93
CA ILE A 71 -3.39 -0.87 -16.17
C ILE A 71 -2.59 -2.05 -16.72
N THR A 72 -1.26 -1.89 -16.73
CA THR A 72 -0.33 -2.92 -17.23
C THR A 72 0.41 -3.55 -16.07
N PHE A 73 0.40 -4.87 -16.03
CA PHE A 73 1.15 -5.71 -15.10
C PHE A 73 2.41 -6.18 -15.82
N GLU A 74 3.56 -5.92 -15.21
CA GLU A 74 4.86 -6.36 -15.70
C GLU A 74 5.31 -7.59 -14.91
N HIS A 75 5.67 -8.65 -15.63
CA HIS A 75 6.15 -9.90 -15.05
C HIS A 75 7.62 -10.11 -15.41
N GLU A 76 8.46 -10.18 -14.37
CA GLU A 76 9.88 -10.44 -14.53
C GLU A 76 10.17 -11.86 -15.06
N PRO A 77 11.27 -12.04 -15.82
CA PRO A 77 11.71 -13.36 -16.27
C PRO A 77 11.86 -14.32 -15.10
N MET A 78 11.36 -15.55 -15.26
CA MET A 78 11.36 -16.54 -14.19
C MET A 78 11.86 -17.91 -14.68
N ALA A 79 12.85 -18.44 -13.96
CA ALA A 79 13.28 -19.82 -14.14
C ALA A 79 12.28 -20.78 -13.49
N TYR A 80 11.93 -21.87 -14.17
CA TYR A 80 11.06 -22.91 -13.65
C TYR A 80 11.50 -24.30 -14.12
N THR A 81 11.12 -25.34 -13.40
CA THR A 81 11.44 -26.72 -13.78
C THR A 81 10.21 -27.40 -14.34
N LYS A 82 10.32 -27.95 -15.56
CA LYS A 82 9.27 -28.77 -16.16
C LYS A 82 9.89 -30.04 -16.72
N TYR A 83 9.34 -31.20 -16.36
CA TYR A 83 9.89 -32.52 -16.74
C TYR A 83 11.40 -32.67 -16.41
N GLY A 84 11.82 -32.20 -15.23
CA GLY A 84 13.21 -32.26 -14.78
C GLY A 84 14.18 -31.30 -15.49
N LYS A 85 13.71 -30.50 -16.46
CA LYS A 85 14.54 -29.50 -17.15
C LYS A 85 14.28 -28.11 -16.57
N ARG A 86 15.37 -27.38 -16.29
CA ARG A 86 15.29 -25.97 -15.94
C ARG A 86 15.08 -25.15 -17.21
N LEU A 87 13.96 -24.44 -17.27
CA LEU A 87 13.53 -23.59 -18.37
C LEU A 87 13.50 -22.14 -17.89
N LEU A 88 13.63 -21.21 -18.82
CA LEU A 88 13.42 -19.78 -18.59
C LEU A 88 12.12 -19.38 -19.27
N ARG A 89 11.25 -18.70 -18.53
CA ARG A 89 10.17 -17.91 -19.11
C ARG A 89 10.67 -16.48 -19.23
N GLU A 90 10.65 -15.92 -20.43
CA GLU A 90 10.92 -14.50 -20.64
C GLU A 90 9.88 -13.65 -19.90
N GLY A 91 10.26 -12.43 -19.53
CA GLY A 91 9.34 -11.48 -18.94
C GLY A 91 8.23 -11.13 -19.94
N TRP A 92 7.06 -10.78 -19.42
CA TRP A 92 5.91 -10.43 -20.24
C TRP A 92 5.06 -9.38 -19.55
N SER A 93 4.22 -8.70 -20.32
CA SER A 93 3.28 -7.73 -19.80
C SER A 93 1.85 -8.07 -20.21
N GLU A 94 0.92 -7.80 -19.30
CA GLU A 94 -0.52 -8.01 -19.49
C GLU A 94 -1.24 -6.71 -19.14
N THR A 95 -2.12 -6.25 -20.04
CA THR A 95 -2.90 -5.02 -19.83
C THR A 95 -4.35 -5.40 -19.60
N HIS A 96 -4.92 -4.90 -18.51
CA HIS A 96 -6.31 -5.16 -18.12
C HIS A 96 -7.09 -3.86 -18.02
N GLN A 97 -8.38 -3.90 -18.36
CA GLN A 97 -9.31 -2.81 -18.05
C GLN A 97 -9.78 -2.88 -16.60
N ILE A 98 -9.84 -1.74 -15.94
CA ILE A 98 -10.36 -1.60 -14.57
C ILE A 98 -11.87 -1.46 -14.68
N LEU A 99 -12.60 -2.56 -14.62
CA LEU A 99 -14.06 -2.57 -14.68
C LEU A 99 -14.71 -2.76 -13.30
N CYS A 100 -13.99 -3.32 -12.33
CA CYS A 100 -14.43 -3.48 -10.95
C CYS A 100 -14.29 -2.18 -10.13
N ASP A 101 -14.92 -2.15 -8.96
CA ASP A 101 -14.70 -1.05 -8.01
C ASP A 101 -13.34 -1.19 -7.32
N VAL A 102 -12.63 -0.08 -7.11
CA VAL A 102 -11.41 -0.02 -6.30
C VAL A 102 -11.64 0.95 -5.15
N LEU A 103 -11.70 0.42 -3.93
CA LEU A 103 -12.14 1.14 -2.75
C LEU A 103 -11.03 1.25 -1.71
N PRO A 104 -10.59 2.48 -1.36
CA PRO A 104 -9.70 2.66 -0.23
C PRO A 104 -10.47 2.47 1.08
N PHE A 105 -9.90 1.69 1.98
CA PHE A 105 -10.44 1.49 3.32
C PHE A 105 -9.34 1.79 4.34
N ARG A 106 -9.64 2.62 5.33
CA ARG A 106 -8.62 3.06 6.30
C ARG A 106 -8.65 2.16 7.54
N LEU A 107 -8.16 0.93 7.41
CA LEU A 107 -7.92 0.01 8.53
C LEU A 107 -6.47 0.10 9.04
N SER A 108 -5.90 1.31 9.06
CA SER A 108 -4.60 1.50 9.66
C SER A 108 -4.72 1.38 11.17
N GLY A 109 -3.94 0.49 11.79
CA GLY A 109 -3.72 0.47 13.25
C GLY A 109 -2.99 1.72 13.78
N HIS A 110 -2.88 2.77 12.97
CA HIS A 110 -2.28 4.05 13.31
C HIS A 110 -3.33 5.01 13.88
N SER A 111 -2.96 5.71 14.95
CA SER A 111 -3.79 6.77 15.52
C SER A 111 -3.97 7.91 14.52
N GLY A 112 -5.17 8.50 14.51
CA GLY A 112 -5.44 9.69 13.72
C GLY A 112 -4.59 10.88 14.19
N ARG A 113 -4.30 11.81 13.27
CA ARG A 113 -3.44 12.99 13.51
C ARG A 113 -3.81 13.77 14.77
N LYS A 114 -5.10 14.02 14.99
CA LYS A 114 -5.61 14.75 16.16
C LYS A 114 -5.22 14.06 17.48
N MET A 115 -5.40 12.75 17.57
CA MET A 115 -5.10 11.99 18.79
C MET A 115 -3.60 11.96 19.08
N VAL A 116 -2.76 11.83 18.04
CA VAL A 116 -1.30 11.90 18.19
C VAL A 116 -0.88 13.29 18.68
N ALA A 117 -1.40 14.36 18.09
CA ALA A 117 -1.08 15.72 18.49
C ALA A 117 -1.53 16.02 19.93
N GLU A 118 -2.73 15.60 20.32
CA GLU A 118 -3.22 15.73 21.70
C GLU A 118 -2.30 14.99 22.69
N TRP A 119 -1.86 13.78 22.34
CA TRP A 119 -0.94 12.99 23.16
C TRP A 119 0.44 13.65 23.29
N VAL A 120 0.99 14.19 22.20
CA VAL A 120 2.23 14.98 22.22
C VAL A 120 2.10 16.19 23.15
N CYS A 121 0.99 16.94 23.05
CA CYS A 121 0.75 18.10 23.91
C CYS A 121 0.57 17.71 25.39
N GLN A 122 0.03 16.54 25.70
CA GLN A 122 -0.05 16.03 27.07
C GLN A 122 1.34 15.69 27.65
N ILE A 123 2.26 15.18 26.82
CA ILE A 123 3.65 14.95 27.22
C ILE A 123 4.40 16.27 27.39
N ASN A 124 4.03 17.29 26.59
CA ASN A 124 4.62 18.64 26.60
C ASN A 124 6.16 18.67 26.42
N PRO A 125 6.71 18.01 25.38
CA PRO A 125 8.14 18.07 25.08
C PRO A 125 8.54 19.47 24.56
N LYS A 126 9.80 19.87 24.75
CA LYS A 126 10.33 21.11 24.15
C LYS A 126 10.44 21.02 22.63
N LYS A 127 10.88 19.86 22.13
CA LYS A 127 11.15 19.61 20.71
C LYS A 127 10.51 18.28 20.29
N VAL A 128 9.93 18.23 19.10
CA VAL A 128 9.41 17.04 18.44
C VAL A 128 10.09 16.91 17.09
N VAL A 129 10.66 15.74 16.82
CA VAL A 129 11.23 15.40 15.51
C VAL A 129 10.31 14.36 14.89
N GLU A 130 9.68 14.73 13.79
CA GLU A 130 8.83 13.84 13.03
C GLU A 130 9.66 13.00 12.07
N VAL A 131 9.34 11.71 12.02
CA VAL A 131 9.93 10.73 11.12
C VAL A 131 8.81 9.97 10.41
N HIS A 132 9.14 9.33 9.29
CA HIS A 132 8.22 8.48 8.52
C HIS A 132 6.86 9.14 8.22
N GLY A 133 6.81 9.90 7.13
CA GLY A 133 5.60 10.48 6.57
C GLY A 133 5.90 11.03 5.19
N ASP A 134 4.87 11.22 4.37
CA ASP A 134 5.00 12.10 3.22
C ASP A 134 5.07 13.57 3.70
N PRO A 135 5.64 14.48 2.88
CA PRO A 135 5.80 15.89 3.27
C PRO A 135 4.49 16.53 3.75
N GLU A 136 3.35 16.18 3.13
CA GLU A 136 2.04 16.69 3.53
C GLU A 136 1.61 16.20 4.92
N ALA A 137 1.91 14.94 5.29
CA ALA A 137 1.64 14.45 6.64
C ALA A 137 2.49 15.17 7.68
N HIS A 138 3.76 15.45 7.37
CA HIS A 138 4.67 16.21 8.22
C HIS A 138 4.15 17.63 8.46
N GLU A 139 3.87 18.37 7.39
CA GLU A 139 3.32 19.73 7.48
C GLU A 139 2.00 19.75 8.28
N GLY A 140 1.12 18.78 8.00
CA GLY A 140 -0.17 18.68 8.68
C GLY A 140 -0.05 18.38 10.18
N MET A 141 0.88 17.50 10.58
CA MET A 141 1.09 17.15 11.99
C MET A 141 1.74 18.31 12.74
N LYS A 142 2.79 18.91 12.18
CA LYS A 142 3.42 20.12 12.69
C LYS A 142 2.41 21.23 12.93
N TRP A 143 1.59 21.53 11.93
CA TRP A 143 0.53 22.53 12.06
C TRP A 143 -0.41 22.20 13.23
N GLN A 144 -0.87 20.95 13.33
CA GLN A 144 -1.80 20.52 14.39
C GLN A 144 -1.21 20.65 15.79
N ILE A 145 0.05 20.23 16.00
CA ILE A 145 0.75 20.35 17.28
C ILE A 145 0.91 21.84 17.63
N GLN A 146 1.33 22.67 16.69
CA GLN A 146 1.54 24.10 16.92
C GLN A 146 0.24 24.86 17.21
N GLN A 147 -0.90 24.43 16.67
CA GLN A 147 -2.22 24.97 17.05
C GLN A 147 -2.59 24.64 18.49
N LEU A 148 -2.24 23.43 18.96
CA LEU A 148 -2.55 22.98 20.33
C LEU A 148 -1.57 23.55 21.36
N ASN A 149 -0.30 23.65 21.01
CA ASN A 149 0.75 24.21 21.86
C ASN A 149 1.87 24.83 21.01
N PRO A 150 1.89 26.17 20.83
CA PRO A 150 2.88 26.85 20.01
C PRO A 150 4.28 26.89 20.64
N ALA A 151 4.43 26.50 21.90
CA ALA A 151 5.73 26.42 22.57
C ALA A 151 6.52 25.15 22.21
N ILE A 152 5.87 24.15 21.61
CA ILE A 152 6.53 22.92 21.13
C ILE A 152 7.16 23.21 19.77
N GLU A 153 8.48 23.08 19.67
CA GLU A 153 9.19 23.19 18.41
C GLU A 153 9.09 21.87 17.64
N VAL A 154 8.56 21.91 16.40
CA VAL A 154 8.39 20.71 15.57
C VAL A 154 9.28 20.77 14.34
N PHE A 155 10.07 19.72 14.15
CA PHE A 155 11.02 19.53 13.07
C PHE A 155 10.64 18.30 12.26
N SER A 156 10.83 18.37 10.94
CA SER A 156 10.62 17.24 10.03
C SER A 156 11.93 17.05 9.28
N LEU A 157 12.53 15.86 9.41
CA LEU A 157 13.85 15.58 8.84
C LEU A 157 13.71 14.80 7.53
N GLY A 158 14.54 15.16 6.56
CA GLY A 158 14.80 14.36 5.38
C GLY A 158 15.71 13.16 5.68
N ASN A 159 15.85 12.29 4.68
CA ASN A 159 16.83 11.21 4.75
C ASN A 159 18.25 11.80 4.87
N ASP A 160 19.07 11.18 5.72
CA ASP A 160 20.47 11.56 5.99
C ASP A 160 20.66 12.95 6.62
N GLU A 161 19.58 13.59 7.09
CA GLU A 161 19.68 14.81 7.88
C GLU A 161 19.97 14.49 9.36
N GLU A 162 20.91 15.24 9.94
CA GLU A 162 21.24 15.15 11.36
C GLU A 162 20.47 16.19 12.16
N PHE A 163 20.00 15.80 13.35
CA PHE A 163 19.36 16.72 14.29
C PHE A 163 20.10 16.72 15.63
N ASP A 164 20.64 17.88 15.96
CA ASP A 164 21.27 18.12 17.26
C ASP A 164 20.22 18.62 18.27
N PHE A 165 19.98 17.81 19.29
CA PHE A 165 19.09 18.19 20.39
C PHE A 165 19.68 19.30 21.27
N GLY A 166 20.99 19.54 21.19
CA GLY A 166 21.77 20.37 22.09
C GLY A 166 22.09 19.66 23.41
N ALA A 167 23.07 20.19 24.16
CA ALA A 167 23.33 19.75 25.53
C ALA A 167 22.09 19.98 26.43
N PRO A 168 21.84 19.12 27.44
CA PRO A 168 20.64 19.16 28.29
C PRO A 168 20.45 20.47 29.06
#